data_AF-A0A9W5QN77-F1
#
_entry.id   AF-A0A9W5QN77-F1
#
_cell.length_a   1.000
_cell.length_b   1.000
_cell.length_c   1.000
_cell.angle_alpha   90.00
_cell.angle_beta   90.00
_cell.angle_gamma   90.00
#
_symmetry.space_group_name_H-M   'P 1'
#
loop_
_entity.id
_entity.type
_entity.pdbx_description
1 polymer ?
#
loop_
_entity_poly.entity_id
_entity_poly.type
_entity_poly.pdbx_seq_one_letter_code
_entity_poly.pdbx_strand_id
1 'polypeptide(L)'
;MNNFFKTNETDIGCNKLKCKDCNGFYMLRSSDYGEFGGCTNFPKCKSKISKSKFMLSFIKENGINIYKWEKKCWKCGKNTDVYSYYLHHQQLKSSANTSAVVFAGIGNLKSVDNYLTNKYPSIQIKYSKTTNSRYTANTCIHCNALQGKNYVVDDPHEIFNDMYIEQCMKKYFVENVSDQLLNIKPEEIDRLEILYIN
;
A
#
# COMPACT_ATOMS: atom_id res chain seq x y z
N MET A 1 2.13 28.91 13.47
CA MET A 1 0.76 28.34 13.48
C MET A 1 0.53 27.65 12.14
N ASN A 2 0.86 26.36 12.05
CA ASN A 2 0.82 25.61 10.80
C ASN A 2 -0.60 25.13 10.51
N ASN A 3 -1.28 25.83 9.61
CA ASN A 3 -2.46 25.32 8.91
C ASN A 3 -1.99 24.34 7.82
N PHE A 4 -1.88 23.05 8.15
CA PHE A 4 -1.54 21.98 7.20
C PHE A 4 -2.50 20.79 7.22
N PHE A 5 -3.78 21.04 7.51
CA PHE A 5 -4.83 20.03 7.26
C PHE A 5 -6.03 20.68 6.56
N LYS A 6 -5.81 21.20 5.35
CA LYS A 6 -6.87 21.12 4.36
C LYS A 6 -6.77 19.72 3.76
N THR A 7 -7.65 18.83 4.20
CA THR A 7 -7.96 17.62 3.43
C THR A 7 -8.45 18.09 2.08
N ASN A 8 -7.58 18.11 1.07
CA ASN A 8 -8.00 18.37 -0.30
C ASN A 8 -8.99 17.25 -0.66
N GLU A 9 -10.09 17.62 -1.33
CA GLU A 9 -11.17 16.74 -1.79
C GLU A 9 -10.72 15.71 -2.87
N THR A 10 -9.44 15.34 -2.90
CA THR A 10 -8.78 14.64 -4.02
C THR A 10 -8.20 13.26 -3.69
N ASP A 11 -8.35 12.77 -2.46
CA ASP A 11 -7.73 11.50 -2.02
C ASP A 11 -8.73 10.34 -2.18
N ILE A 12 -8.64 9.62 -3.30
CA ILE A 12 -9.47 8.44 -3.62
C ILE A 12 -9.06 7.27 -2.71
N GLY A 13 -10.04 6.55 -2.15
CA GLY A 13 -9.80 5.31 -1.42
C GLY A 13 -9.07 5.50 -0.08
N CYS A 14 -9.42 6.56 0.66
CA CYS A 14 -8.80 6.91 1.94
C CYS A 14 -9.84 7.13 3.07
N ASN A 15 -11.01 6.51 2.99
CA ASN A 15 -12.04 6.58 4.02
C ASN A 15 -11.64 5.84 5.30
N LYS A 16 -12.08 6.37 6.45
CA LYS A 16 -11.90 5.75 7.77
C LYS A 16 -12.94 4.65 7.99
N LEU A 17 -12.47 3.46 8.39
CA LEU A 17 -13.35 2.35 8.73
C LEU A 17 -14.12 2.63 10.03
N LYS A 18 -15.45 2.67 9.97
CA LYS A 18 -16.30 2.93 11.14
C LYS A 18 -16.18 1.83 12.21
N CYS A 19 -16.18 2.24 13.47
CA CYS A 19 -16.33 1.32 14.59
C CYS A 19 -17.75 0.75 14.60
N LYS A 20 -17.88 -0.54 14.94
CA LYS A 20 -19.18 -1.21 14.99
C LYS A 20 -19.95 -0.94 16.30
N ASP A 21 -19.24 -0.49 17.34
CA ASP A 21 -19.78 -0.38 18.71
C ASP A 21 -19.97 1.08 19.16
N CYS A 22 -19.49 2.07 18.39
CA CYS A 22 -19.68 3.49 18.70
C CYS A 22 -19.48 4.38 17.45
N ASN A 23 -19.60 5.69 17.61
CA ASN A 23 -19.38 6.68 16.55
C ASN A 23 -17.91 6.94 16.17
N GLY A 24 -16.97 6.17 16.75
CA GLY A 24 -15.54 6.26 16.43
C GLY A 24 -15.18 5.47 15.16
N PHE A 25 -13.88 5.36 14.91
CA PHE A 25 -13.31 4.61 13.79
C PHE A 25 -12.35 3.55 14.29
N TYR A 26 -12.08 2.53 13.48
CA TYR A 26 -10.94 1.64 13.70
C TYR A 26 -9.68 2.27 13.11
N MET A 27 -8.57 2.08 13.81
CA MET A 27 -7.21 2.33 13.31
C MET A 27 -6.32 1.14 13.68
N LEU A 28 -5.22 0.94 12.96
CA LEU A 28 -4.26 -0.09 13.32
C LEU A 28 -3.50 0.36 14.57
N ARG A 29 -3.47 -0.51 15.58
CA ARG A 29 -2.75 -0.34 16.84
C ARG A 29 -1.86 -1.56 17.07
N SER A 30 -0.87 -1.40 17.94
CA SER A 30 0.05 -2.47 18.32
C SER A 30 0.01 -2.72 19.83
N SER A 31 0.31 -3.96 20.23
CA SER A 31 0.45 -4.40 21.61
C SER A 31 1.48 -5.52 21.70
N ASP A 32 1.78 -5.99 22.91
CA ASP A 32 2.68 -7.14 23.13
C ASP A 32 2.20 -8.43 22.44
N TYR A 33 0.90 -8.52 22.12
CA TYR A 33 0.30 -9.66 21.41
C TYR A 33 0.18 -9.46 19.89
N GLY A 34 0.79 -8.40 19.35
CA GLY A 34 0.74 -8.03 17.93
C GLY A 34 -0.29 -6.93 17.63
N GLU A 35 -0.54 -6.74 16.33
CA GLU A 35 -1.34 -5.64 15.80
C GLU A 35 -2.81 -5.98 15.61
N PHE A 36 -3.67 -4.98 15.81
CA PHE A 36 -5.12 -5.12 15.71
C PHE A 36 -5.79 -3.80 15.31
N GLY A 37 -6.97 -3.89 14.70
CA GLY A 37 -7.84 -2.73 14.50
C GLY A 37 -8.52 -2.36 15.81
N GLY A 38 -8.13 -1.25 16.43
CA GLY A 38 -8.71 -0.76 17.69
C GLY A 38 -9.46 0.55 17.52
N CYS A 39 -10.53 0.74 18.29
CA CYS A 39 -11.33 1.97 18.21
C CYS A 39 -10.53 3.22 18.61
N THR A 40 -10.77 4.34 17.94
CA THR A 40 -10.21 5.66 18.27
C THR A 40 -10.71 6.19 19.63
N ASN A 41 -11.89 5.74 20.10
CA ASN A 41 -12.50 6.20 21.34
C ASN A 41 -12.05 5.41 22.59
N PHE A 42 -10.99 4.61 22.51
CA PHE A 42 -10.39 3.97 23.70
C PHE A 42 -9.94 5.03 24.72
N PRO A 43 -10.14 4.85 26.04
CA PRO A 43 -10.62 3.64 26.73
C PRO A 43 -12.14 3.49 26.81
N LYS A 44 -12.93 4.49 26.38
CA LYS A 44 -14.41 4.49 26.47
C LYS A 44 -15.04 3.41 25.59
N CYS A 45 -14.44 3.12 24.43
CA CYS A 45 -14.81 1.99 23.59
C CYS A 45 -13.63 1.01 23.46
N LYS A 46 -13.84 -0.24 23.89
CA LYS A 46 -12.82 -1.31 23.85
C LYS A 46 -12.94 -2.22 22.61
N SER A 47 -13.71 -1.78 21.61
CA SER A 47 -13.91 -2.54 20.38
C SER A 47 -12.58 -2.81 19.67
N LYS A 48 -12.36 -4.08 19.30
CA LYS A 48 -11.19 -4.54 18.58
C LYS A 48 -11.55 -5.60 17.53
N ILE A 49 -10.79 -5.62 16.44
CA ILE A 49 -10.84 -6.62 15.37
C ILE A 49 -9.41 -7.03 14.99
N SER A 50 -9.21 -8.23 14.43
CA SER A 50 -7.87 -8.67 14.01
C SER A 50 -7.28 -7.75 12.93
N LYS A 51 -5.95 -7.75 12.77
CA LYS A 51 -5.24 -7.05 11.69
C LYS A 51 -5.85 -7.38 10.32
N SER A 52 -5.97 -8.66 10.01
CA SER A 52 -6.55 -9.16 8.76
C SER A 52 -7.98 -8.66 8.55
N LYS A 53 -8.85 -8.73 9.56
CA LYS A 53 -10.23 -8.24 9.46
C LYS A 53 -10.28 -6.72 9.24
N PHE A 54 -9.44 -5.96 9.93
CA PHE A 54 -9.33 -4.51 9.73
C PHE A 54 -8.92 -4.18 8.29
N MET A 55 -7.83 -4.78 7.80
CA MET A 55 -7.32 -4.50 6.46
C MET A 55 -8.28 -4.93 5.35
N LEU A 56 -8.90 -6.10 5.46
CA LEU A 56 -9.88 -6.55 4.47
C LEU A 56 -11.09 -5.62 4.45
N SER A 57 -11.56 -5.16 5.61
CA SER A 57 -12.66 -4.17 5.67
C SER A 57 -12.25 -2.83 5.09
N PHE A 58 -11.00 -2.39 5.36
CA PHE A 58 -10.45 -1.16 4.81
C PHE A 58 -10.35 -1.23 3.29
N ILE A 59 -9.78 -2.30 2.73
CA ILE A 59 -9.63 -2.50 1.28
C ILE A 59 -11.01 -2.65 0.62
N LYS A 60 -11.96 -3.31 1.27
CA LYS A 60 -13.35 -3.39 0.78
C LYS A 60 -14.01 -2.02 0.64
N GLU A 61 -13.79 -1.12 1.58
CA GLU A 61 -14.36 0.23 1.55
C GLU A 61 -13.62 1.17 0.59
N ASN A 62 -12.32 0.94 0.37
CA ASN A 62 -11.44 1.91 -0.25
C ASN A 62 -10.80 1.48 -1.57
N GLY A 63 -10.82 0.20 -1.91
CA GLY A 63 -10.00 -0.37 -2.96
C GLY A 63 -8.50 -0.20 -2.72
N ILE A 64 -7.71 -0.51 -3.75
CA ILE A 64 -6.26 -0.31 -3.76
C ILE A 64 -5.88 0.63 -4.90
N ASN A 65 -5.20 1.73 -4.57
CA ASN A 65 -4.69 2.67 -5.55
C ASN A 65 -3.43 2.11 -6.21
N ILE A 66 -3.43 2.08 -7.54
CA ILE A 66 -2.28 1.73 -8.36
C ILE A 66 -1.63 3.02 -8.85
N TYR A 67 -0.31 3.07 -8.72
CA TYR A 67 0.53 4.19 -9.14
C TYR A 67 1.51 3.74 -10.21
N LYS A 68 1.84 4.65 -11.12
CA LYS A 68 2.82 4.48 -12.19
C LYS A 68 3.75 5.68 -12.24
N TRP A 69 5.03 5.41 -12.44
CA TRP A 69 6.01 6.44 -12.76
C TRP A 69 7.08 5.88 -13.70
N GLU A 70 7.86 6.77 -14.30
CA GLU A 70 9.02 6.39 -15.11
C GLU A 70 10.28 6.35 -14.26
N LYS A 71 11.15 5.38 -14.55
CA LYS A 71 12.51 5.36 -14.02
C LYS A 71 13.54 4.89 -15.03
N LYS A 72 14.81 5.15 -14.76
CA LYS A 72 15.92 4.67 -15.59
C LYS A 72 16.18 3.19 -15.33
N CYS A 73 16.14 2.36 -16.38
CA CYS A 73 16.48 0.94 -16.26
C CYS A 73 17.97 0.76 -15.95
N TRP A 74 18.30 0.06 -14.86
CA TRP A 74 19.68 -0.21 -14.45
C TRP A 74 20.49 -1.00 -15.48
N LYS A 75 19.83 -1.76 -16.37
CA LYS A 75 20.51 -2.61 -17.37
C LYS A 75 20.72 -1.91 -18.70
N CYS A 76 19.68 -1.31 -19.29
CA CYS A 76 19.77 -0.72 -20.64
C CYS A 76 19.80 0.81 -20.65
N GLY A 77 19.64 1.48 -19.51
CA GLY A 77 19.70 2.93 -19.39
C GLY A 77 18.51 3.71 -19.96
N LYS A 78 17.56 3.04 -20.64
CA LYS A 78 16.33 3.66 -21.14
C LYS A 78 15.32 3.86 -20.00
N ASN A 79 14.47 4.87 -20.13
CA ASN A 79 13.33 5.05 -19.24
C ASN A 79 12.37 3.86 -19.40
N THR A 80 11.75 3.46 -18.31
CA THR A 80 10.74 2.41 -18.31
C THR A 80 9.69 2.74 -17.27
N ASP A 81 8.45 2.46 -17.61
CA ASP A 81 7.35 2.51 -16.68
C ASP A 81 7.52 1.43 -15.61
N VAL A 82 7.23 1.78 -14.37
CA VAL A 82 7.05 0.85 -13.26
C VAL A 82 5.75 1.17 -12.52
N TYR A 83 5.16 0.14 -11.93
CA TYR A 83 3.88 0.20 -11.22
C TYR A 83 4.04 -0.32 -9.80
N SER A 84 3.32 0.28 -8.86
CA SER A 84 3.15 -0.28 -7.51
C SER A 84 1.85 0.21 -6.89
N TYR A 85 1.47 -0.39 -5.78
CA TYR A 85 0.54 0.18 -4.81
C TYR A 85 1.31 0.46 -3.51
N TYR A 86 0.72 1.26 -2.62
CA TYR A 86 1.30 1.59 -1.33
C TYR A 86 0.20 1.65 -0.27
N LEU A 87 -0.09 0.50 0.37
CA LEU A 87 -1.16 0.44 1.38
C LEU A 87 -0.90 1.37 2.56
N HIS A 88 0.36 1.48 2.99
CA HIS A 88 0.75 2.40 4.05
C HIS A 88 0.39 3.86 3.72
N HIS A 89 0.56 4.27 2.46
CA HIS A 89 0.23 5.62 2.02
C HIS A 89 -1.29 5.90 2.10
N GLN A 90 -2.14 4.98 1.61
CA GLN A 90 -3.60 5.11 1.74
C GLN A 90 -4.04 5.14 3.21
N GLN A 91 -3.42 4.33 4.08
CA GLN A 91 -3.77 4.29 5.49
C GLN A 91 -3.40 5.57 6.23
N LEU A 92 -2.20 6.11 5.99
CA LEU A 92 -1.76 7.39 6.56
C LEU A 92 -2.72 8.52 6.21
N LYS A 93 -3.21 8.56 4.97
CA LYS A 93 -4.22 9.53 4.52
C LYS A 93 -5.56 9.34 5.19
N SER A 94 -5.97 8.10 5.44
CA SER A 94 -7.23 7.82 6.13
C SER A 94 -7.22 8.26 7.59
N SER A 95 -6.07 8.21 8.28
CA SER A 95 -6.00 8.48 9.71
C SER A 95 -4.66 9.11 10.12
N ALA A 96 -4.66 10.43 10.28
CA ALA A 96 -3.48 11.22 10.67
C ALA A 96 -2.83 10.83 12.02
N ASN A 97 -3.54 10.10 12.90
CA ASN A 97 -3.05 9.73 14.24
C ASN A 97 -2.84 8.21 14.41
N THR A 98 -2.52 7.49 13.33
CA THR A 98 -2.25 6.04 13.40
C THR A 98 -0.82 5.78 13.86
N SER A 99 -0.61 4.85 14.81
CA SER A 99 0.72 4.49 15.32
C SER A 99 1.38 3.37 14.50
N ALA A 100 0.60 2.69 13.67
CA ALA A 100 1.05 1.60 12.82
C ALA A 100 0.30 1.63 11.49
N VAL A 101 0.95 1.19 10.43
CA VAL A 101 0.35 0.94 9.10
C VAL A 101 0.96 -0.32 8.49
N VAL A 102 0.24 -0.93 7.55
CA VAL A 102 0.70 -2.11 6.82
C VAL A 102 1.56 -1.67 5.64
N PHE A 103 2.80 -2.16 5.60
CA PHE A 103 3.68 -1.99 4.46
C PHE A 103 3.34 -3.01 3.36
N ALA A 104 2.92 -2.52 2.20
CA ALA A 104 2.75 -3.38 1.03
C ALA A 104 2.82 -2.58 -0.26
N GLY A 105 3.52 -3.16 -1.24
CA GLY A 105 3.48 -2.82 -2.65
C GLY A 105 3.63 -4.05 -3.53
N ILE A 106 3.92 -3.86 -4.81
CA ILE A 106 4.03 -4.98 -5.76
C ILE A 106 4.98 -6.08 -5.25
N GLY A 107 4.52 -7.34 -5.29
CA GLY A 107 5.24 -8.49 -4.74
C GLY A 107 4.86 -8.87 -3.31
N ASN A 108 4.03 -8.08 -2.61
CA ASN A 108 3.61 -8.37 -1.22
C ASN A 108 2.24 -9.08 -1.13
N LEU A 109 1.30 -8.79 -2.03
CA LEU A 109 -0.04 -9.40 -2.08
C LEU A 109 -0.23 -10.15 -3.39
N LYS A 110 -0.28 -11.48 -3.30
CA LYS A 110 -0.44 -12.37 -4.46
C LYS A 110 -1.72 -12.05 -5.23
N SER A 111 -2.82 -11.74 -4.54
CA SER A 111 -4.09 -11.42 -5.19
C SER A 111 -4.05 -10.13 -6.00
N VAL A 112 -3.32 -9.11 -5.51
CA VAL A 112 -3.09 -7.86 -6.25
C VAL A 112 -2.08 -8.07 -7.38
N ASP A 113 -1.02 -8.84 -7.13
CA ASP A 113 -0.01 -9.19 -8.12
C ASP A 113 -0.60 -9.95 -9.32
N ASN A 114 -1.57 -10.84 -9.08
CA ASN A 114 -2.29 -11.55 -10.13
C ASN A 114 -3.09 -10.58 -11.01
N TYR A 115 -3.82 -9.65 -10.39
CA TYR A 115 -4.53 -8.60 -11.12
C TYR A 115 -3.57 -7.79 -12.00
N LEU A 116 -2.46 -7.33 -11.41
CA LEU A 116 -1.46 -6.50 -12.09
C LEU A 116 -0.76 -7.25 -13.23
N THR A 117 -0.39 -8.51 -13.03
CA THR A 117 0.26 -9.34 -14.08
C THR A 117 -0.66 -9.60 -15.26
N ASN A 118 -1.97 -9.78 -15.02
CA ASN A 118 -2.94 -9.97 -16.09
C ASN A 118 -3.17 -8.69 -16.91
N LYS A 119 -3.02 -7.52 -16.28
CA LYS A 119 -3.31 -6.23 -16.90
C LYS A 119 -2.09 -5.59 -17.58
N TYR A 120 -0.91 -5.70 -16.97
CA TYR A 120 0.30 -5.01 -17.40
C TYR A 120 1.39 -6.01 -17.82
N PRO A 121 1.70 -6.14 -19.13
CA PRO A 121 2.72 -7.08 -19.61
C PRO A 121 4.13 -6.85 -19.05
N SER A 122 4.43 -5.65 -18.55
CA SER A 122 5.68 -5.30 -17.87
C SER A 122 5.73 -5.73 -16.41
N ILE A 123 4.70 -6.40 -15.89
CA ILE A 123 4.69 -6.98 -14.54
C ILE A 123 4.72 -8.49 -14.68
N GLN A 124 5.79 -9.11 -14.19
CA GLN A 124 6.06 -10.54 -14.41
C GLN A 124 6.75 -11.16 -13.20
N ILE A 125 6.63 -12.49 -13.05
CA ILE A 125 7.45 -13.24 -12.11
C ILE A 125 8.88 -13.35 -12.65
N LYS A 126 9.86 -12.80 -11.91
CA LYS A 126 11.28 -12.89 -12.23
C LYS A 126 12.08 -13.47 -11.07
N TYR A 127 13.19 -14.13 -11.40
CA TYR A 127 14.18 -14.53 -10.41
C TYR A 127 15.12 -13.35 -10.10
N SER A 128 15.38 -13.13 -8.82
CA SER A 128 16.35 -12.18 -8.32
C SER A 128 17.49 -12.94 -7.64
N LYS A 129 18.72 -12.73 -8.13
CA LYS A 129 19.92 -13.30 -7.52
C LYS A 129 20.18 -12.71 -6.12
N THR A 130 19.89 -11.42 -5.93
CA THR A 130 20.11 -10.70 -4.67
C THR A 130 19.28 -11.28 -3.52
N THR A 131 18.04 -11.67 -3.80
CA THR A 131 17.13 -12.26 -2.80
C THR A 131 17.04 -13.78 -2.89
N ASN A 132 17.76 -14.39 -3.84
CA ASN A 132 17.70 -15.79 -4.19
C ASN A 132 16.26 -16.36 -4.29
N SER A 133 15.35 -15.61 -4.92
CA SER A 133 13.93 -15.96 -4.95
C SER A 133 13.24 -15.49 -6.24
N ARG A 134 12.06 -16.05 -6.51
CA ARG A 134 11.17 -15.59 -7.59
C ARG A 134 10.00 -14.83 -6.99
N TYR A 135 9.71 -13.64 -7.51
CA TYR A 135 8.59 -12.82 -7.08
C TYR A 135 8.04 -12.00 -8.24
N THR A 136 6.80 -11.53 -8.11
CA THR A 136 6.17 -10.61 -9.07
C THR A 136 6.83 -9.25 -8.96
N ALA A 137 7.30 -8.72 -10.08
CA ALA A 137 7.98 -7.44 -10.12
C ALA A 137 7.79 -6.77 -11.48
N ASN A 138 8.13 -5.49 -11.54
CA ASN A 138 8.22 -4.78 -12.79
C ASN A 138 9.40 -5.30 -13.63
N THR A 139 9.29 -5.17 -14.95
CA THR A 139 10.32 -5.46 -15.93
C THR A 139 10.46 -4.27 -16.87
N CYS A 140 11.68 -4.03 -17.34
CA CYS A 140 11.90 -2.96 -18.30
C CYS A 140 11.17 -3.25 -19.61
N ILE A 141 10.37 -2.29 -20.09
CA ILE A 141 9.61 -2.41 -21.34
C ILE A 141 10.49 -2.58 -22.60
N HIS A 142 11.80 -2.29 -22.49
CA HIS A 142 12.74 -2.37 -23.60
C HIS A 142 13.66 -3.59 -23.59
N CYS A 143 14.13 -4.02 -22.41
CA CYS A 143 15.11 -5.10 -22.29
C CYS A 143 14.69 -6.22 -21.33
N ASN A 144 13.46 -6.14 -20.80
CA ASN A 144 12.85 -7.11 -19.90
C ASN A 144 13.64 -7.35 -18.59
N ALA A 145 14.58 -6.46 -18.25
CA ALA A 145 15.35 -6.53 -17.02
C ALA A 145 14.45 -6.29 -15.80
N LEU A 146 14.59 -7.12 -14.77
CA LEU A 146 13.90 -6.99 -13.49
C LEU A 146 14.09 -5.59 -12.90
N GLN A 147 13.02 -4.83 -12.70
CA GLN A 147 12.99 -3.61 -11.89
C GLN A 147 12.48 -3.98 -10.50
N GLY A 148 13.40 -4.49 -9.66
CA GLY A 148 13.07 -5.15 -8.39
C GLY A 148 12.51 -4.25 -7.30
N LYS A 149 11.88 -4.86 -6.29
CA LYS A 149 11.14 -4.18 -5.22
C LYS A 149 11.98 -3.17 -4.41
N ASN A 150 13.28 -3.38 -4.26
CA ASN A 150 14.13 -2.49 -3.46
C ASN A 150 14.06 -1.03 -3.96
N TYR A 151 13.97 -0.83 -5.27
CA TYR A 151 13.95 0.50 -5.89
C TYR A 151 12.60 0.88 -6.48
N VAL A 152 11.54 0.16 -6.08
CA VAL A 152 10.17 0.37 -6.55
C VAL A 152 9.19 0.42 -5.38
N VAL A 153 9.42 -0.36 -4.33
CA VAL A 153 8.55 -0.44 -3.15
C VAL A 153 9.28 0.10 -1.93
N ASP A 154 10.46 -0.45 -1.64
CA ASP A 154 11.17 -0.18 -0.39
C ASP A 154 11.79 1.23 -0.40
N ASP A 155 12.41 1.63 -1.52
CA ASP A 155 13.05 2.92 -1.69
C ASP A 155 12.84 3.50 -3.11
N PRO A 156 11.64 4.01 -3.42
CA PRO A 156 11.29 4.49 -4.75
C PRO A 156 11.78 5.94 -4.97
N HIS A 157 13.08 6.08 -5.28
CA HIS A 157 13.78 7.37 -5.39
C HIS A 157 13.08 8.41 -6.26
N GLU A 158 12.49 8.00 -7.39
CA GLU A 158 11.87 8.93 -8.33
C GLU A 158 10.58 9.60 -7.80
N ILE A 159 9.98 9.02 -6.76
CA ILE A 159 8.73 9.49 -6.16
C ILE A 159 8.86 9.72 -4.64
N PHE A 160 10.06 9.59 -4.08
CA PHE A 160 10.30 9.63 -2.63
C PHE A 160 9.76 10.91 -1.99
N ASN A 161 10.09 12.07 -2.57
CA ASN A 161 9.66 13.36 -2.05
C ASN A 161 8.14 13.49 -2.08
N ASP A 162 7.50 13.16 -3.20
CA ASP A 162 6.05 13.24 -3.34
C ASP A 162 5.33 12.29 -2.37
N MET A 163 5.86 11.08 -2.18
CA MET A 163 5.22 10.06 -1.36
C MET A 163 5.37 10.33 0.13
N TYR A 164 6.56 10.72 0.59
CA TYR A 164 6.89 10.81 2.01
C TYR A 164 6.94 12.24 2.57
N ILE A 165 7.33 13.23 1.76
CA ILE A 165 7.43 14.62 2.20
C ILE A 165 6.14 15.36 1.89
N GLU A 166 5.73 15.38 0.62
CA GLU A 166 4.52 16.08 0.18
C GLU A 166 3.24 15.28 0.49
N GLN A 167 3.39 13.97 0.68
CA GLN A 167 2.30 13.01 0.86
C GLN A 167 1.23 13.19 -0.23
N CYS A 168 1.63 13.36 -1.49
CA CYS A 168 0.76 13.61 -2.63
C CYS A 168 1.15 12.74 -3.82
N MET A 169 0.46 11.62 -4.00
CA MET A 169 0.72 10.69 -5.12
C MET A 169 -0.22 10.91 -6.32
N LYS A 170 -0.99 12.00 -6.35
CA LYS A 170 -2.03 12.26 -7.35
C LYS A 170 -1.51 12.22 -8.79
N LYS A 171 -0.32 12.77 -9.04
CA LYS A 171 0.29 12.77 -10.40
C LYS A 171 0.69 11.38 -10.91
N TYR A 172 0.84 10.41 -10.01
CA TYR A 172 1.23 9.03 -10.34
C TYR A 172 0.04 8.08 -10.37
N PHE A 173 -1.15 8.53 -9.94
CA PHE A 173 -2.33 7.71 -9.84
C PHE A 173 -2.79 7.20 -11.21
N VAL A 174 -3.04 5.89 -11.30
CA VAL A 174 -3.54 5.24 -12.50
C VAL A 174 -5.00 4.88 -12.33
N GLU A 175 -5.32 4.16 -11.26
CA GLU A 175 -6.66 3.66 -10.97
C GLU A 175 -6.82 3.26 -9.51
N ASN A 176 -8.06 3.10 -9.09
CA ASN A 176 -8.43 2.45 -7.83
C ASN A 176 -9.09 1.10 -8.15
N VAL A 177 -8.49 0.00 -7.67
CA VAL A 177 -8.98 -1.35 -7.93
C VAL A 177 -9.89 -1.77 -6.78
N SER A 178 -11.16 -2.03 -7.11
CA SER A 178 -12.17 -2.51 -6.16
C SER A 178 -11.80 -3.88 -5.60
N ASP A 179 -12.09 -4.10 -4.31
CA ASP A 179 -11.97 -5.41 -3.62
C ASP A 179 -12.70 -6.54 -4.35
N GLN A 180 -13.77 -6.25 -5.10
CA GLN A 180 -14.47 -7.27 -5.89
C GLN A 180 -13.61 -7.91 -6.99
N LEU A 181 -12.59 -7.19 -7.46
CA LEU A 181 -11.60 -7.70 -8.42
C LEU A 181 -10.41 -8.37 -7.73
N LEU A 182 -10.30 -8.23 -6.41
CA LEU A 182 -9.17 -8.61 -5.59
C LEU A 182 -9.60 -9.71 -4.61
N ASN A 183 -9.30 -10.97 -4.91
CA ASN A 183 -9.61 -12.09 -4.03
C ASN A 183 -8.63 -12.22 -2.85
N ILE A 184 -8.36 -11.13 -2.13
CA ILE A 184 -7.33 -11.06 -1.08
C ILE A 184 -7.74 -11.93 0.10
N LYS A 185 -6.85 -12.85 0.47
CA LYS A 185 -7.10 -13.75 1.60
C LYS A 185 -6.54 -13.18 2.91
N PRO A 186 -7.14 -13.49 4.07
CA PRO A 186 -6.63 -13.06 5.38
C PRO A 186 -5.14 -13.40 5.58
N GLU A 187 -4.68 -14.56 5.13
CA GLU A 187 -3.30 -15.02 5.33
C GLU A 187 -2.28 -14.24 4.48
N GLU A 188 -2.72 -13.58 3.42
CA GLU A 188 -1.88 -12.63 2.69
C GLU A 188 -1.62 -11.40 3.55
N ILE A 189 -2.65 -10.84 4.18
CA ILE A 189 -2.53 -9.70 5.08
C ILE A 189 -1.69 -10.04 6.32
N ASP A 190 -1.90 -11.21 6.91
CA ASP A 190 -1.24 -11.57 8.16
C ASP A 190 0.29 -11.62 8.01
N ARG A 191 0.79 -11.94 6.80
CA ARG A 191 2.21 -11.96 6.43
C ARG A 191 2.82 -10.60 6.10
N LEU A 192 2.01 -9.54 5.98
CA LEU A 192 2.51 -8.22 5.66
C LEU A 192 3.23 -7.59 6.85
N GLU A 193 4.32 -6.90 6.52
CA GLU A 193 5.12 -6.12 7.45
C GLU A 193 4.34 -4.89 7.95
N ILE A 194 4.72 -4.41 9.13
CA ILE A 194 4.14 -3.23 9.77
C ILE A 194 5.20 -2.13 9.82
N LEU A 195 4.82 -0.93 9.38
CA LEU A 195 5.56 0.29 9.70
C LEU A 195 4.98 0.91 10.96
N TYR A 196 5.86 1.20 11.90
CA TYR A 196 5.55 1.92 13.13
C TYR A 196 5.85 3.39 12.93
N ILE A 197 4.86 4.25 13.24
CA ILE A 197 4.95 5.70 13.05
C ILE A 197 5.16 6.30 14.44
N ASN A 198 6.29 6.99 14.59
CA ASN A 198 6.68 7.71 15.81
C ASN A 198 6.14 9.14 15.80
#